data_AF-A0AAN9AEP9-F1
#
_entry.id   AF-A0AAN9AEP9-F1
#
_cell.length_a   1.000
_cell.length_b   1.000
_cell.length_c   1.000
_cell.angle_alpha   90.00
_cell.angle_beta   90.00
_cell.angle_gamma   90.00
#
_symmetry.space_group_name_H-M   'P 1'
#
loop_
_entity.id
_entity.type
_entity.pdbx_description
1 polymer ?
#
loop_
_entity_poly.entity_id
_entity_poly.type
_entity_poly.pdbx_seq_one_letter_code
_entity_poly.pdbx_strand_id
1 'polypeptide(L)'
;MEQLSCKHNSMRVFERAGLPTRLHFAKNRRIEDIVLDMDPGYTASVTSDWYLMGQHGYDNYATVMNETPPPTSSFPSGDLGPLLGMSGCSGDLSAPEEWLQALDISSGEQATLEAYHSPWGIPHSGSLPADLTLLHHRDHLTGRSPVIVLQSLASEKILYIESLHVIKAS
;
A
#
# COMPACT_ATOMS: atom_id res chain seq x y z
N MET A 1 17.70 20.12 5.11
CA MET A 1 17.32 19.40 3.89
C MET A 1 17.78 20.12 2.62
N GLU A 2 17.37 21.37 2.39
CA GLU A 2 17.63 22.14 1.15
C GLU A 2 19.11 22.23 0.70
N GLN A 3 20.06 22.18 1.64
CA GLN A 3 21.48 22.24 1.32
C GLN A 3 22.03 20.97 0.66
N LEU A 4 21.39 19.82 0.87
CA LEU A 4 21.83 18.51 0.37
C LEU A 4 20.92 17.99 -0.75
N SER A 5 19.63 18.33 -0.72
CA SER A 5 18.68 17.93 -1.76
C SER A 5 19.10 18.45 -3.14
N CYS A 6 19.00 17.59 -4.15
CA CYS A 6 19.30 17.92 -5.55
C CYS A 6 20.73 18.41 -5.82
N LYS A 7 21.70 18.13 -4.93
CA LYS A 7 23.12 18.46 -5.15
C LYS A 7 23.87 17.43 -5.98
N HIS A 8 23.43 16.18 -5.95
CA HIS A 8 23.99 15.10 -6.75
C HIS A 8 22.88 14.17 -7.22
N ASN A 9 22.95 13.70 -8.46
CA ASN A 9 21.87 12.89 -9.07
C ASN A 9 21.76 11.50 -8.41
N SER A 10 22.87 10.95 -7.92
CA SER A 10 22.93 9.64 -7.25
C SER A 10 22.76 9.69 -5.73
N MET A 11 22.23 10.81 -5.22
CA MET A 11 21.99 11.00 -3.79
C MET A 11 20.57 11.51 -3.56
N ARG A 12 19.79 10.73 -2.81
CA ARG A 12 18.48 11.11 -2.31
C ARG A 12 18.59 11.41 -0.82
N VAL A 13 17.89 12.46 -0.37
CA VAL A 13 17.95 12.92 1.02
C VAL A 13 16.54 12.84 1.57
N PHE A 14 16.39 12.07 2.64
CA PHE A 14 15.11 11.89 3.32
C PHE A 14 15.19 12.39 4.76
N GLU A 15 14.11 13.02 5.20
CA GLU A 15 13.83 13.06 6.64
C GLU A 15 13.39 11.67 7.09
N ARG A 16 13.73 11.29 8.33
CA ARG A 16 13.39 9.97 8.87
C ARG A 16 11.92 9.58 8.67
N ALA A 17 11.01 10.54 8.83
CA ALA A 17 9.57 10.32 8.67
C ALA A 17 9.12 10.21 7.20
N GLY A 18 9.90 10.73 6.26
CA GLY A 18 9.63 10.72 4.82
C GLY A 18 10.30 9.56 4.07
N LEU A 19 11.00 8.67 4.76
CA LEU A 19 11.59 7.48 4.15
C LEU A 19 10.50 6.57 3.55
N PRO A 20 10.76 5.93 2.39
CA PRO A 20 9.85 4.94 1.84
C PRO A 20 9.50 3.85 2.86
N THR A 21 8.21 3.64 3.13
CA THR A 21 7.72 2.73 4.16
C THR A 21 8.26 1.30 4.01
N ARG A 22 8.52 0.86 2.77
CA ARG A 22 9.11 -0.45 2.44
C ARG A 22 10.46 -0.72 3.11
N LEU A 23 11.21 0.32 3.48
CA LEU A 23 12.50 0.17 4.15
C LEU A 23 12.33 -0.18 5.63
N HIS A 24 11.16 0.10 6.20
CA HIS A 24 10.87 -0.03 7.63
C HIS A 24 11.95 0.62 8.55
N PHE A 25 12.67 1.62 8.02
CA PHE A 25 13.87 2.23 8.62
C PHE A 25 13.60 3.61 9.24
N ALA A 26 12.43 3.78 9.88
CA ALA A 26 12.04 5.07 10.46
C ALA A 26 11.76 5.00 11.97
N LYS A 27 11.43 3.83 12.52
CA LYS A 27 10.86 3.66 13.86
C LYS A 27 11.89 3.25 14.92
N ASN A 28 13.03 3.92 14.98
CA ASN A 28 14.02 3.70 16.04
C ASN A 28 14.75 5.01 16.39
N ARG A 29 14.94 5.27 17.69
CA ARG A 29 15.66 6.48 18.17
C ARG A 29 17.13 6.53 17.77
N ARG A 30 17.71 5.39 17.38
CA ARG A 30 19.09 5.28 16.89
C ARG A 30 19.24 5.65 15.42
N ILE A 31 18.13 5.86 14.71
CA ILE A 31 18.15 6.34 13.32
C ILE A 31 18.04 7.85 13.37
N GLU A 32 19.01 8.50 12.74
CA GLU A 32 19.14 9.95 12.66
C GLU A 32 17.96 10.59 11.92
N ASP A 33 17.77 11.89 12.12
CA ASP A 33 16.65 12.62 11.53
C ASP A 33 16.80 12.82 10.01
N ILE A 34 18.03 12.74 9.48
CA ILE A 34 18.34 12.84 8.05
C ILE A 34 19.03 11.57 7.61
N VAL A 35 18.51 10.94 6.55
CA VAL A 35 19.06 9.73 5.95
C VAL A 35 19.42 10.00 4.49
N LEU A 36 20.61 9.55 4.09
CA LEU A 36 21.10 9.62 2.71
C LEU A 36 20.93 8.25 2.06
N ASP A 37 20.27 8.23 0.92
CA ASP A 37 20.09 7.05 0.07
C ASP A 37 20.91 7.25 -1.20
N MET A 38 21.89 6.37 -1.39
CA MET A 38 22.88 6.44 -2.46
C MET A 38 22.61 5.35 -3.50
N ASP A 39 22.77 5.69 -4.78
CA ASP A 39 22.72 4.64 -5.82
C ASP A 39 23.92 3.68 -5.67
N PRO A 40 23.77 2.40 -6.07
CA PRO A 40 24.85 1.43 -6.02
C PRO A 40 26.15 1.93 -6.68
N GLY A 41 27.26 1.84 -5.94
CA GLY A 41 28.56 2.34 -6.37
C GLY A 41 28.92 3.73 -5.86
N TYR A 42 27.98 4.45 -5.25
CA TYR A 42 28.22 5.75 -4.62
C TYR A 42 28.20 5.65 -3.09
N THR A 43 28.99 6.49 -2.43
CA THR A 43 29.03 6.59 -0.97
C THR A 43 29.09 8.06 -0.56
N ALA A 44 28.60 8.37 0.64
CA ALA A 44 28.67 9.69 1.23
C ALA A 44 29.63 9.64 2.43
N SER A 45 30.59 10.58 2.46
CA SER A 45 31.55 10.72 3.54
C SER A 45 31.72 12.21 3.87
N VAL A 46 31.98 12.49 5.15
CA VAL A 46 32.32 13.84 5.63
C VAL A 46 33.83 14.13 5.54
N THR A 47 34.64 13.13 5.17
CA THR A 47 36.09 13.23 5.01
C THR A 47 36.56 12.63 3.67
N SER A 48 37.65 13.16 3.14
CA SER A 48 38.29 12.69 1.89
C SER A 48 39.09 11.41 2.03
N ASP A 49 39.41 11.00 3.26
CA ASP A 49 40.42 9.96 3.54
C ASP A 49 39.85 8.53 3.49
N TRP A 50 38.63 8.38 2.99
CA TRP A 50 37.92 7.10 2.89
C TRP A 50 38.33 6.35 1.62
N TYR A 51 38.62 5.05 1.75
CA TYR A 51 38.92 4.17 0.61
C TYR A 51 38.01 2.93 0.60
N LEU A 52 37.66 2.47 -0.61
CA LEU A 52 36.64 1.44 -0.86
C LEU A 52 37.22 0.01 -0.87
N MET A 53 36.65 -0.91 -0.08
CA MET A 53 36.91 -2.36 -0.14
C MET A 53 35.60 -3.18 -0.16
N GLY A 54 34.84 -3.03 -1.24
CA GLY A 54 33.49 -3.60 -1.34
C GLY A 54 32.49 -2.79 -0.50
N GLN A 55 31.26 -2.64 -1.00
CA GLN A 55 30.23 -1.87 -0.30
C GLN A 55 28.94 -2.67 -0.25
N HIS A 56 28.24 -2.51 0.86
CA HIS A 56 26.91 -3.02 1.09
C HIS A 56 26.10 -1.99 1.88
N GLY A 57 24.82 -2.26 2.12
CA GLY A 57 23.93 -1.32 2.82
C GLY A 57 23.24 -0.32 1.90
N TYR A 58 23.29 -0.55 0.58
CA TYR A 58 22.37 0.11 -0.35
C TYR A 58 20.93 -0.37 -0.13
N ASP A 59 20.01 0.22 -0.89
CA ASP A 59 18.63 -0.24 -1.00
C ASP A 59 18.55 -1.78 -1.14
N ASN A 60 17.72 -2.41 -0.31
CA ASN A 60 17.53 -3.86 -0.30
C ASN A 60 16.86 -4.41 -1.57
N TYR A 61 16.37 -3.55 -2.46
CA TYR A 61 15.89 -3.94 -3.80
C TYR A 61 16.98 -3.87 -4.87
N ALA A 62 18.16 -3.30 -4.55
CA ALA A 62 19.30 -3.35 -5.46
C ALA A 62 19.72 -4.82 -5.62
N THR A 63 19.82 -5.30 -6.86
CA THR A 63 20.16 -6.70 -7.15
C THR A 63 21.48 -7.15 -6.52
N VAL A 64 22.42 -6.22 -6.35
CA VAL A 64 23.70 -6.43 -5.68
C VAL A 64 23.58 -6.68 -4.17
N MET A 65 22.43 -6.36 -3.56
CA MET A 65 22.12 -6.55 -2.13
C MET A 65 21.19 -7.75 -1.87
N ASN A 66 20.76 -8.48 -2.90
CA ASN A 66 19.83 -9.59 -2.72
C ASN A 66 20.49 -10.77 -1.99
N GLU A 67 19.83 -11.26 -0.95
CA GLU A 67 20.19 -12.49 -0.23
C GLU A 67 19.27 -13.66 -0.60
N THR A 68 19.71 -14.89 -0.36
CA THR A 68 18.91 -16.10 -0.64
C THR A 68 17.80 -16.30 0.40
N PRO A 69 16.51 -16.41 0.02
CA PRO A 69 15.41 -16.48 0.99
C PRO A 69 15.36 -17.80 1.79
N PRO A 70 14.98 -17.78 3.08
CA PRO A 70 14.59 -18.96 3.84
C PRO A 70 13.13 -19.39 3.54
N PRO A 71 12.72 -20.63 3.86
CA PRO A 71 11.36 -21.13 3.60
C PRO A 71 10.29 -20.45 4.49
N THR A 72 9.13 -20.14 3.89
CA THR A 72 8.02 -19.36 4.47
C THR A 72 6.97 -20.20 5.21
N SER A 73 6.35 -19.64 6.26
CA SER A 73 5.20 -20.21 6.98
C SER A 73 3.95 -19.33 6.85
N SER A 74 2.75 -19.91 7.03
CA SER A 74 1.43 -19.30 6.76
C SER A 74 0.64 -18.91 8.02
N PHE A 75 -0.30 -17.96 7.88
CA PHE A 75 -1.16 -17.44 8.96
C PHE A 75 -2.67 -17.71 8.75
N PRO A 76 -3.50 -17.71 9.82
CA PRO A 76 -4.94 -18.03 9.77
C PRO A 76 -5.89 -16.80 9.75
N SER A 77 -7.19 -17.04 9.52
CA SER A 77 -8.26 -16.04 9.24
C SER A 77 -9.48 -16.07 10.22
N GLY A 78 -10.28 -14.98 10.28
CA GLY A 78 -11.54 -14.84 11.04
C GLY A 78 -12.39 -13.57 10.69
N ASP A 79 -13.69 -13.58 11.01
CA ASP A 79 -14.80 -12.78 10.39
C ASP A 79 -15.62 -11.94 11.41
N LEU A 80 -16.07 -10.72 11.05
CA LEU A 80 -16.91 -9.82 11.89
C LEU A 80 -17.83 -8.91 11.03
N GLY A 81 -19.14 -8.90 11.36
CA GLY A 81 -20.24 -8.28 10.60
C GLY A 81 -20.67 -6.83 10.97
N PRO A 82 -21.79 -6.29 10.42
CA PRO A 82 -22.00 -4.82 10.32
C PRO A 82 -23.34 -4.21 10.83
N LEU A 83 -23.35 -2.89 11.09
CA LEU A 83 -24.55 -2.02 11.35
C LEU A 83 -24.34 -0.60 10.75
N LEU A 84 -25.35 -0.02 10.07
CA LEU A 84 -25.28 1.24 9.27
C LEU A 84 -26.37 2.29 9.62
N GLY A 85 -26.08 3.59 9.38
CA GLY A 85 -26.99 4.76 9.44
C GLY A 85 -26.43 6.02 8.71
N MET A 86 -27.31 6.96 8.30
CA MET A 86 -27.15 8.01 7.24
C MET A 86 -26.49 9.35 7.64
N SER A 87 -26.08 10.18 6.63
CA SER A 87 -25.01 11.21 6.71
C SER A 87 -25.36 12.72 6.58
N GLY A 88 -26.53 13.17 6.08
CA GLY A 88 -27.02 14.55 6.24
C GLY A 88 -26.34 15.69 5.44
N CYS A 89 -26.05 15.52 4.14
CA CYS A 89 -25.39 16.53 3.29
C CYS A 89 -26.34 17.26 2.30
N SER A 90 -25.98 18.48 1.87
CA SER A 90 -26.70 19.23 0.83
C SER A 90 -26.44 18.62 -0.56
N GLY A 91 -27.34 17.75 -0.99
CA GLY A 91 -27.16 16.82 -2.11
C GLY A 91 -27.73 15.43 -1.80
N ASP A 92 -28.10 15.18 -0.53
CA ASP A 92 -28.97 14.07 -0.15
C ASP A 92 -30.24 14.13 -1.01
N LEU A 93 -30.59 12.99 -1.62
CA LEU A 93 -31.81 12.85 -2.40
C LEU A 93 -33.02 13.28 -1.56
N SER A 94 -34.03 13.88 -2.20
CA SER A 94 -35.24 14.38 -1.54
C SER A 94 -35.99 13.32 -0.73
N ALA A 95 -35.73 12.05 -1.02
CA ALA A 95 -36.01 10.91 -0.16
C ALA A 95 -34.75 10.01 -0.07
N PRO A 96 -34.39 9.53 1.12
CA PRO A 96 -33.30 8.57 1.28
C PRO A 96 -33.57 7.24 0.56
N GLU A 97 -34.82 6.92 0.24
CA GLU A 97 -35.23 5.63 -0.30
C GLU A 97 -34.78 5.36 -1.76
N GLU A 98 -34.55 6.39 -2.57
CA GLU A 98 -34.27 6.21 -4.01
C GLU A 98 -32.89 5.61 -4.30
N TRP A 99 -31.85 6.03 -3.58
CA TRP A 99 -30.52 5.42 -3.71
C TRP A 99 -30.37 4.16 -2.84
N LEU A 100 -31.15 4.02 -1.75
CA LEU A 100 -31.16 2.79 -0.96
C LEU A 100 -31.64 1.59 -1.80
N GLN A 101 -32.53 1.80 -2.78
CA GLN A 101 -32.87 0.76 -3.77
C GLN A 101 -31.66 0.34 -4.63
N ALA A 102 -30.71 1.25 -4.89
CA ALA A 102 -29.48 0.90 -5.59
C ALA A 102 -28.50 0.10 -4.70
N LEU A 103 -28.67 0.13 -3.37
CA LEU A 103 -27.97 -0.73 -2.42
C LEU A 103 -28.68 -2.07 -2.15
N ASP A 104 -29.94 -2.22 -2.58
CA ASP A 104 -30.70 -3.47 -2.49
C ASP A 104 -30.26 -4.45 -3.58
N ILE A 105 -29.00 -4.90 -3.46
CA ILE A 105 -28.36 -5.84 -4.37
C ILE A 105 -28.64 -7.25 -3.86
N SER A 106 -29.25 -8.10 -4.70
CA SER A 106 -29.55 -9.49 -4.35
C SER A 106 -28.27 -10.29 -4.06
N SER A 107 -28.35 -11.32 -3.20
CA SER A 107 -27.17 -12.16 -2.87
C SER A 107 -26.51 -12.83 -4.07
N GLY A 108 -27.29 -13.16 -5.12
CA GLY A 108 -26.76 -13.70 -6.37
C GLY A 108 -25.99 -12.64 -7.20
N GLU A 109 -26.47 -11.39 -7.17
CA GLU A 109 -25.78 -10.27 -7.80
C GLU A 109 -24.54 -9.86 -7.00
N GLN A 110 -24.58 -9.88 -5.67
CA GLN A 110 -23.42 -9.68 -4.80
C GLN A 110 -22.30 -10.66 -5.11
N ALA A 111 -22.59 -11.96 -5.21
CA ALA A 111 -21.60 -12.96 -5.57
C ALA A 111 -20.98 -12.70 -6.96
N THR A 112 -21.78 -12.19 -7.90
CA THR A 112 -21.31 -11.82 -9.24
C THR A 112 -20.40 -10.59 -9.20
N LEU A 113 -20.78 -9.57 -8.42
CA LEU A 113 -20.00 -8.35 -8.21
C LEU A 113 -18.69 -8.64 -7.46
N GLU A 114 -18.72 -9.50 -6.45
CA GLU A 114 -17.52 -9.96 -5.75
C GLU A 114 -16.56 -10.68 -6.69
N ALA A 115 -17.06 -11.64 -7.47
CA ALA A 115 -16.24 -12.34 -8.46
C ALA A 115 -15.68 -11.39 -9.53
N TYR A 116 -16.40 -10.32 -9.86
CA TYR A 116 -16.00 -9.36 -10.89
C TYR A 116 -14.98 -8.32 -10.41
N HIS A 117 -15.23 -7.72 -9.24
CA HIS A 117 -14.47 -6.61 -8.63
C HIS A 117 -13.37 -7.07 -7.68
N SER A 118 -13.50 -8.27 -7.11
CA SER A 118 -12.49 -8.92 -6.27
C SER A 118 -12.26 -10.37 -6.73
N PRO A 119 -11.79 -10.59 -7.97
CA PRO A 119 -11.62 -11.93 -8.54
C PRO A 119 -10.62 -12.80 -7.76
N TRP A 120 -9.84 -12.19 -6.86
CA TRP A 120 -8.83 -12.85 -6.04
C TRP A 120 -9.26 -12.99 -4.58
N GLY A 121 -10.55 -12.79 -4.30
CA GLY A 121 -11.12 -12.80 -2.95
C GLY A 121 -11.15 -11.40 -2.34
N ILE A 122 -12.02 -11.22 -1.34
CA ILE A 122 -12.17 -9.95 -0.63
C ILE A 122 -10.97 -9.74 0.31
N PRO A 123 -10.36 -8.54 0.35
CA PRO A 123 -9.27 -8.25 1.28
C PRO A 123 -9.68 -8.42 2.75
N HIS A 124 -8.89 -9.14 3.53
CA HIS A 124 -9.09 -9.30 4.98
C HIS A 124 -8.22 -8.31 5.77
N SER A 125 -8.72 -7.80 6.89
CA SER A 125 -8.12 -6.68 7.62
C SER A 125 -7.09 -7.01 8.70
N GLY A 126 -6.72 -8.28 8.83
CA GLY A 126 -5.75 -8.71 9.85
C GLY A 126 -6.18 -8.30 11.26
N SER A 127 -5.29 -7.68 12.03
CA SER A 127 -5.50 -7.34 13.45
C SER A 127 -6.06 -5.93 13.70
N LEU A 128 -6.77 -5.34 12.73
CA LEU A 128 -7.49 -4.10 12.99
C LEU A 128 -8.64 -4.38 13.96
N PRO A 129 -8.77 -3.67 15.09
CA PRO A 129 -9.87 -3.85 16.05
C PRO A 129 -11.21 -3.29 15.53
N ALA A 130 -11.34 -3.11 14.22
CA ALA A 130 -12.47 -2.45 13.59
C ALA A 130 -13.26 -3.45 12.76
N ASP A 131 -14.54 -3.60 13.10
CA ASP A 131 -15.53 -4.36 12.35
C ASP A 131 -15.70 -3.73 10.96
N LEU A 132 -15.01 -4.26 9.97
CA LEU A 132 -15.11 -3.73 8.61
C LEU A 132 -16.35 -4.27 7.93
N THR A 133 -17.14 -3.37 7.39
CA THR A 133 -18.28 -3.72 6.55
C THR A 133 -17.87 -3.67 5.09
N LEU A 134 -18.13 -4.74 4.34
CA LEU A 134 -18.05 -4.68 2.88
C LEU A 134 -19.32 -4.04 2.34
N LEU A 135 -19.16 -3.00 1.52
CA LEU A 135 -20.25 -2.34 0.81
C LEU A 135 -20.14 -2.69 -0.67
N HIS A 136 -21.22 -3.25 -1.20
CA HIS A 136 -21.34 -3.58 -2.62
C HIS A 136 -21.93 -2.39 -3.37
N HIS A 137 -21.19 -1.93 -4.37
CA HIS A 137 -21.68 -1.04 -5.40
C HIS A 137 -21.60 -1.77 -6.74
N ARG A 138 -22.35 -1.30 -7.74
CA ARG A 138 -22.36 -1.95 -9.06
C ARG A 138 -21.01 -1.87 -9.76
N ASP A 139 -20.23 -0.84 -9.48
CA ASP A 139 -18.97 -0.47 -10.14
C ASP A 139 -17.72 -0.66 -9.26
N HIS A 140 -17.88 -0.88 -7.95
CA HIS A 140 -16.76 -1.10 -7.05
C HIS A 140 -17.20 -1.79 -5.75
N LEU A 141 -16.22 -2.25 -4.98
CA LEU A 141 -16.41 -2.72 -3.60
C LEU A 141 -15.63 -1.84 -2.64
N THR A 142 -16.24 -1.49 -1.51
CA THR A 142 -15.63 -0.62 -0.50
C THR A 142 -15.58 -1.32 0.86
N GLY A 143 -14.41 -1.33 1.50
CA GLY A 143 -14.28 -1.67 2.91
C GLY A 143 -14.48 -0.42 3.78
N ARG A 144 -15.47 -0.43 4.68
CA ARG A 144 -15.77 0.68 5.59
C ARG A 144 -15.45 0.32 7.03
N SER A 145 -14.63 1.14 7.68
CA SER A 145 -14.37 1.08 9.13
C SER A 145 -15.34 2.00 9.90
N PRO A 146 -15.98 1.53 10.98
CA PRO A 146 -16.78 2.39 11.85
C PRO A 146 -15.91 3.26 12.79
N VAL A 147 -14.64 2.91 12.98
CA VAL A 147 -13.73 3.56 13.95
C VAL A 147 -12.98 4.76 13.36
N ILE A 148 -12.62 4.69 12.07
CA ILE A 148 -11.94 5.76 11.35
C ILE A 148 -12.88 6.21 10.24
N VAL A 149 -13.35 7.46 10.27
CA VAL A 149 -14.22 8.05 9.24
C VAL A 149 -13.41 8.39 7.97
N LEU A 150 -12.78 7.37 7.39
CA LEU A 150 -12.05 7.39 6.12
C LEU A 150 -12.30 6.05 5.41
N GLN A 151 -12.45 6.08 4.08
CA GLN A 151 -12.48 4.86 3.27
C GLN A 151 -11.15 4.12 3.47
N SER A 152 -11.20 2.86 3.91
CA SER A 152 -9.97 2.11 4.15
C SER A 152 -9.39 1.54 2.87
N LEU A 153 -10.25 1.08 1.95
CA LEU A 153 -9.87 0.49 0.65
C LEU A 153 -11.04 0.64 -0.34
N ALA A 154 -10.76 1.10 -1.56
CA ALA A 154 -11.66 1.02 -2.71
C ALA A 154 -11.00 0.15 -3.78
N SER A 155 -11.69 -0.90 -4.22
CA SER A 155 -11.23 -1.73 -5.35
C SER A 155 -11.98 -1.29 -6.60
N GLU A 156 -11.29 -0.53 -7.45
CA GLU A 156 -11.77 -0.15 -8.77
C GLU A 156 -10.91 -0.88 -9.81
N LYS A 157 -11.55 -1.56 -10.75
CA LYS A 157 -10.85 -2.34 -11.77
C LYS A 157 -10.33 -1.40 -12.87
N ILE A 158 -9.13 -0.84 -12.68
CA ILE A 158 -8.33 -0.34 -13.80
C ILE A 158 -7.61 -1.55 -14.41
N LEU A 159 -8.21 -2.13 -15.45
CA LEU A 159 -7.61 -3.17 -16.28
C LEU A 159 -6.38 -2.62 -17.02
N TYR A 160 -5.19 -2.79 -16.45
CA TYR A 160 -3.94 -2.88 -17.23
C TYR A 160 -3.49 -4.34 -17.25
N ILE A 161 -3.89 -5.06 -18.30
CA ILE A 161 -3.27 -6.33 -18.68
C ILE A 161 -2.20 -5.98 -19.71
N GLU A 162 -0.95 -5.82 -19.29
CA GLU A 162 0.16 -5.95 -20.22
C GLU A 162 0.65 -7.39 -20.23
N SER A 163 0.39 -8.02 -21.38
CA SER A 163 0.84 -9.35 -21.76
C SER A 163 2.36 -9.49 -21.60
N LEU A 164 2.79 -10.34 -20.67
CA LEU A 164 4.18 -10.79 -20.56
C LEU A 164 4.52 -11.69 -21.77
N HIS A 165 5.22 -11.13 -22.76
CA HIS A 165 6.03 -11.91 -23.70
C HIS A 165 7.47 -11.93 -23.20
N VAL A 166 7.93 -13.11 -22.80
CA VAL A 166 9.34 -13.37 -22.50
C VAL A 166 10.07 -13.62 -23.82
N ILE A 167 10.99 -12.73 -24.20
CA ILE A 167 11.95 -12.97 -25.28
C ILE A 167 13.35 -12.86 -24.69
N LYS A 168 14.14 -13.91 -24.89
CA LYS A 168 15.54 -14.02 -24.53
C LYS A 168 16.39 -13.10 -25.42
N ALA A 169 17.23 -12.26 -24.83
CA ALA A 169 18.33 -11.61 -25.53
C ALA A 169 19.64 -12.33 -25.18
N SER A 170 20.42 -12.57 -26.24
CA SER A 170 21.70 -13.30 -26.34
C SER A 170 22.75 -12.93 -25.30
#